data_AF-A0A7V1KMB6-F1
#
_entry.id   AF-A0A7V1KMB6-F1
#
_cell.length_a   1.000
_cell.length_b   1.000
_cell.length_c   1.000
_cell.angle_alpha   90.00
_cell.angle_beta   90.00
_cell.angle_gamma   90.00
#
_symmetry.space_group_name_H-M   'P 1'
#
loop_
_entity.id
_entity.type
_entity.pdbx_description
1 polymer ?
#
loop_
_entity_poly.entity_id
_entity_poly.type
_entity_poly.pdbx_seq_one_letter_code
_entity_poly.pdbx_strand_id
1 'polypeptide(L)'
;QLPRWTEVVVYDATGDQAGQLVVELQGRGYRGLKAIAGGLAGWWRALGDSYLVWQAGVEHVLPPGAPMAPDTDQYYVTPEEVAREYILVLDFLPPEEFAQGHLPGSINLESSQLASWAASLPSISPGGRLYIWCFDGDGTVACQAAKWLWENGYPFARCVVGGLGQWQARYQDTLLIPSSAD
;
A
#
# COMPACT_ATOMS: atom_id res chain seq x y z
N GLN A 1 12.50 -5.74 11.78
CA GLN A 1 11.68 -6.26 12.90
C GLN A 1 10.26 -5.77 12.68
N LEU A 2 9.23 -6.59 12.84
CA LEU A 2 7.85 -6.11 12.66
C LEU A 2 7.50 -5.12 13.79
N PRO A 3 6.91 -3.96 13.49
CA PRO A 3 6.42 -3.05 14.51
C PRO A 3 5.29 -3.72 15.32
N ARG A 4 5.35 -3.63 16.66
CA ARG A 4 4.44 -4.37 17.56
C ARG A 4 3.00 -3.83 17.57
N TRP A 5 2.85 -2.54 17.27
CA TRP A 5 1.59 -1.81 17.43
C TRP A 5 1.08 -1.20 16.12
N THR A 6 1.91 -1.20 15.08
CA THR A 6 1.49 -0.81 13.74
C THR A 6 0.70 -1.94 13.13
N GLU A 7 -0.40 -1.61 12.46
CA GLU A 7 -1.15 -2.60 11.72
C GLU A 7 -0.31 -3.15 10.58
N VAL A 8 -0.20 -4.48 10.52
CA VAL A 8 0.46 -5.19 9.42
C VAL A 8 -0.50 -6.25 8.94
N VAL A 9 -0.87 -6.16 7.67
CA VAL A 9 -1.76 -7.13 7.03
C VAL A 9 -0.93 -8.11 6.23
N VAL A 10 -1.07 -9.40 6.54
CA VAL A 10 -0.42 -10.51 5.84
C VAL A 10 -1.44 -11.32 5.06
N TYR A 11 -1.01 -12.04 4.04
CA TYR A 11 -1.89 -12.89 3.25
C TYR A 11 -1.11 -14.08 2.67
N ASP A 12 -1.86 -15.10 2.29
CA ASP A 12 -1.43 -16.20 1.44
C ASP A 12 -2.51 -16.46 0.36
N ALA A 13 -2.43 -17.58 -0.36
CA ALA A 13 -3.40 -17.93 -1.40
C ALA A 13 -4.85 -18.04 -0.88
N THR A 14 -5.06 -18.55 0.33
CA THR A 14 -6.37 -18.93 0.90
C THR A 14 -6.68 -18.29 2.26
N GLY A 15 -5.69 -17.68 2.92
CA GLY A 15 -5.78 -17.08 4.25
C GLY A 15 -5.43 -18.02 5.40
N ASP A 16 -5.14 -19.31 5.13
CA ASP A 16 -4.88 -20.33 6.17
C ASP A 16 -3.55 -20.12 6.91
N GLN A 17 -2.44 -20.09 6.19
CA GLN A 17 -1.11 -19.92 6.79
C GLN A 17 -0.95 -18.53 7.40
N ALA A 18 -1.51 -17.49 6.75
CA ALA A 18 -1.55 -16.13 7.24
C ALA A 18 -2.33 -16.04 8.56
N GLY A 19 -3.48 -16.70 8.66
CA GLY A 19 -4.27 -16.79 9.88
C GLY A 19 -3.51 -17.44 11.03
N GLN A 20 -2.86 -18.59 10.77
CA GLN A 20 -2.04 -19.29 11.75
C GLN A 20 -0.87 -18.42 12.25
N LEU A 21 -0.20 -17.71 11.33
CA LEU A 21 0.88 -16.78 11.63
C LEU A 21 0.40 -15.62 12.52
N VAL A 22 -0.79 -15.07 12.23
CA VAL A 22 -1.40 -14.01 13.05
C VAL A 22 -1.60 -14.49 14.49
N VAL A 23 -2.23 -15.66 14.67
CA VAL A 23 -2.47 -16.23 16.01
C VAL A 23 -1.16 -16.42 16.77
N GLU A 24 -0.13 -16.98 16.11
CA GLU A 24 1.19 -17.19 16.70
C GLU A 24 1.82 -15.86 17.17
N LEU A 25 1.88 -14.87 16.29
CA LEU A 25 2.58 -13.61 16.56
C LEU A 25 1.81 -12.70 17.50
N GLN A 26 0.48 -12.71 17.49
CA GLN A 26 -0.31 -12.02 18.50
C GLN A 26 -0.06 -12.61 19.90
N GLY A 27 0.11 -13.94 20.01
CA GLY A 27 0.53 -14.61 21.24
C GLY A 27 1.89 -14.14 21.76
N ARG A 28 2.76 -13.65 20.86
CA ARG A 28 4.08 -13.06 21.16
C ARG A 28 4.07 -11.55 21.35
N GLY A 29 2.89 -10.91 21.29
CA GLY A 29 2.71 -9.48 21.56
C GLY A 29 2.76 -8.57 20.33
N TYR A 30 2.69 -9.10 19.11
CA TYR A 30 2.50 -8.30 17.89
C TYR A 30 1.00 -8.03 17.70
N ARG A 31 0.49 -6.98 18.35
CA ARG A 31 -0.96 -6.74 18.47
C ARG A 31 -1.61 -6.17 17.20
N GLY A 32 -0.82 -5.57 16.30
CA GLY A 32 -1.31 -5.01 15.04
C GLY A 32 -1.38 -6.00 13.87
N LEU A 33 -1.02 -7.27 14.06
CA LEU A 33 -0.98 -8.21 12.94
C LEU A 33 -2.38 -8.75 12.58
N LYS A 34 -2.73 -8.71 11.30
CA LYS A 34 -4.01 -9.17 10.73
C LYS A 34 -3.77 -10.00 9.47
N ALA A 35 -4.70 -10.88 9.12
CA ALA A 35 -4.68 -11.64 7.87
C ALA A 35 -5.83 -11.23 6.94
N ILE A 36 -5.61 -11.24 5.62
CA ILE A 36 -6.71 -11.07 4.67
C ILE A 36 -7.61 -12.31 4.72
N ALA A 37 -8.90 -12.10 5.04
CA ALA A 37 -9.90 -13.16 5.04
C ALA A 37 -9.99 -13.82 3.66
N GLY A 38 -9.84 -15.14 3.61
CA GLY A 38 -9.81 -15.91 2.36
C GLY A 38 -8.55 -15.74 1.51
N GLY A 39 -7.55 -14.98 1.94
CA GLY A 39 -6.32 -14.75 1.19
C GLY A 39 -6.56 -14.14 -0.19
N LEU A 40 -5.67 -14.41 -1.15
CA LEU A 40 -5.83 -13.98 -2.55
C LEU A 40 -7.08 -14.56 -3.22
N ALA A 41 -7.50 -15.79 -2.88
CA ALA A 41 -8.74 -16.37 -3.39
C ALA A 41 -9.98 -15.59 -2.91
N GLY A 42 -9.95 -15.12 -1.66
CA GLY A 42 -10.96 -14.25 -1.06
C GLY A 42 -10.96 -12.88 -1.72
N TRP A 43 -9.77 -12.31 -1.92
CA TRP A 43 -9.58 -11.07 -2.67
C TRP A 43 -10.17 -11.15 -4.06
N TRP A 44 -9.83 -12.19 -4.83
CA TRP A 44 -10.34 -12.37 -6.18
C TRP A 44 -11.86 -12.49 -6.22
N ARG A 45 -12.44 -13.21 -5.26
CA ARG A 45 -13.89 -13.35 -5.15
C ARG A 45 -14.60 -12.02 -4.86
N ALA A 46 -13.99 -11.17 -4.05
CA ALA A 46 -14.55 -9.89 -3.63
C ALA A 46 -14.33 -8.77 -4.66
N LEU A 47 -13.12 -8.70 -5.24
CA LEU A 47 -12.62 -7.54 -5.98
C LEU A 47 -12.06 -7.89 -7.37
N GLY A 48 -12.09 -9.18 -7.76
CA GLY A 48 -11.43 -9.66 -8.97
C GLY A 48 -9.91 -9.50 -8.89
N ASP A 49 -9.30 -9.14 -10.00
CA ASP A 49 -7.87 -8.86 -10.12
C ASP A 49 -7.49 -7.41 -9.78
N SER A 50 -8.43 -6.61 -9.28
CA SER A 50 -8.17 -5.22 -8.88
C SER A 50 -7.01 -5.16 -7.86
N TYR A 51 -6.14 -4.16 -7.99
CA TYR A 51 -4.92 -3.95 -7.18
C TYR A 51 -3.82 -5.01 -7.31
N LEU A 52 -4.04 -6.10 -8.06
CA LEU A 52 -2.99 -7.08 -8.33
C LEU A 52 -2.14 -6.59 -9.50
N VAL A 53 -0.82 -6.54 -9.30
CA VAL A 53 0.15 -6.18 -10.33
C VAL A 53 0.63 -7.45 -11.02
N TRP A 54 0.45 -7.50 -12.34
CA TRP A 54 0.80 -8.65 -13.16
C TRP A 54 2.05 -8.35 -13.99
N GLN A 55 2.85 -9.39 -14.23
CA GLN A 55 3.91 -9.29 -15.23
C GLN A 55 3.29 -9.15 -16.62
N ALA A 56 3.93 -8.35 -17.48
CA ALA A 56 3.45 -8.13 -18.84
C ALA A 56 3.31 -9.45 -19.60
N GLY A 57 2.15 -9.66 -20.23
CA GLY A 57 1.86 -10.84 -21.05
C GLY A 57 1.45 -12.10 -20.26
N VAL A 58 1.32 -12.00 -18.93
CA VAL A 58 0.79 -13.11 -18.11
C VAL A 58 -0.73 -13.06 -18.08
N GLU A 59 -1.38 -14.22 -18.27
CA GLU A 59 -2.82 -14.35 -18.12
C GLU A 59 -3.22 -14.17 -16.65
N HIS A 60 -4.24 -13.34 -16.40
CA HIS A 60 -4.75 -13.11 -15.06
C HIS A 60 -5.61 -14.31 -14.64
N VAL A 61 -5.03 -15.20 -13.83
CA VAL A 61 -5.67 -16.44 -13.39
C VAL A 61 -6.13 -16.37 -11.94
N LEU A 62 -7.26 -17.03 -11.66
CA LEU A 62 -7.79 -17.19 -10.31
C LEU A 62 -6.72 -17.80 -9.38
N PRO A 63 -6.47 -17.20 -8.19
CA PRO A 63 -5.59 -17.78 -7.19
C PRO A 63 -6.05 -19.18 -6.76
N PRO A 64 -5.12 -20.13 -6.56
CA PRO A 64 -5.47 -21.50 -6.24
C PRO A 64 -6.05 -21.64 -4.84
N GLY A 65 -6.93 -22.63 -4.66
CA GLY A 65 -7.50 -23.02 -3.37
C GLY A 65 -8.85 -22.37 -3.08
N ALA A 66 -9.55 -22.93 -2.09
CA ALA A 66 -10.80 -22.34 -1.60
C ALA A 66 -10.48 -21.26 -0.56
N PRO A 67 -11.11 -20.08 -0.62
CA PRO A 67 -10.92 -19.06 0.41
C PRO A 67 -11.37 -19.59 1.76
N MET A 68 -10.49 -19.53 2.75
CA MET A 68 -10.83 -19.90 4.11
C MET A 68 -11.71 -18.82 4.74
N ALA A 69 -12.87 -19.23 5.25
CA ALA A 69 -13.74 -18.37 6.02
C ALA A 69 -13.27 -18.38 7.48
N PRO A 70 -12.83 -17.23 8.03
CA PRO A 70 -12.41 -17.18 9.42
C PRO A 70 -13.61 -17.37 10.36
N ASP A 71 -13.35 -17.95 11.53
CA ASP A 71 -14.33 -18.14 12.60
C ASP A 71 -14.46 -16.91 13.52
N THR A 72 -13.60 -15.90 13.34
CA THR A 72 -13.57 -14.64 14.10
C THR A 72 -13.04 -13.48 13.27
N ASP A 73 -13.61 -12.28 13.47
CA ASP A 73 -13.12 -11.05 12.84
C ASP A 73 -11.90 -10.45 13.57
N GLN A 74 -11.53 -10.99 14.75
CA GLN A 74 -10.45 -10.42 15.56
C GLN A 74 -9.09 -10.47 14.86
N TYR A 75 -8.82 -11.50 14.07
CA TYR A 75 -7.51 -11.73 13.44
C TYR A 75 -7.49 -11.43 11.95
N TYR A 76 -8.65 -11.12 11.39
CA TYR A 76 -8.82 -10.97 9.95
C TYR A 76 -9.31 -9.58 9.60
N VAL A 77 -9.08 -9.24 8.34
CA VAL A 77 -9.55 -8.04 7.67
C VAL A 77 -10.07 -8.46 6.31
N THR A 78 -11.20 -7.90 5.88
CA THR A 78 -11.79 -8.24 4.58
C THR A 78 -10.99 -7.63 3.43
N PRO A 79 -10.99 -8.24 2.22
CA PRO A 79 -10.36 -7.63 1.04
C PRO A 79 -10.84 -6.19 0.79
N GLU A 80 -12.13 -5.92 0.98
CA GLU A 80 -12.74 -4.61 0.78
C GLU A 80 -12.28 -3.56 1.79
N GLU A 81 -12.01 -3.96 3.04
CA GLU A 81 -11.42 -3.09 4.05
C GLU A 81 -9.97 -2.75 3.70
N VAL A 82 -9.16 -3.76 3.36
CA VAL A 82 -7.78 -3.52 2.91
C VAL A 82 -7.77 -2.58 1.70
N ALA A 83 -8.61 -2.83 0.69
CA ALA A 83 -8.68 -1.99 -0.49
C ALA A 83 -9.12 -0.55 -0.20
N ARG A 84 -9.92 -0.32 0.85
CA ARG A 84 -10.37 1.03 1.25
C ARG A 84 -9.26 1.83 1.94
N GLU A 85 -8.36 1.14 2.63
CA GLU A 85 -7.26 1.73 3.38
C GLU A 85 -5.92 1.69 2.62
N TYR A 86 -5.89 1.02 1.47
CA TYR A 86 -4.71 0.92 0.62
C TYR A 86 -4.33 2.28 0.01
N ILE A 87 -3.19 2.81 0.45
CA ILE A 87 -2.62 4.07 -0.02
C ILE A 87 -1.27 3.78 -0.65
N LEU A 88 -1.09 4.22 -1.89
CA LEU A 88 0.24 4.33 -2.49
C LEU A 88 0.84 5.68 -2.14
N VAL A 89 2.10 5.68 -1.69
CA VAL A 89 2.85 6.92 -1.48
C VAL A 89 3.86 7.06 -2.60
N LEU A 90 3.74 8.12 -3.40
CA LEU A 90 4.73 8.52 -4.40
C LEU A 90 5.61 9.60 -3.80
N ASP A 91 6.88 9.28 -3.64
CA ASP A 91 7.87 10.17 -3.03
C ASP A 91 8.79 10.74 -4.10
N PHE A 92 8.69 12.05 -4.29
CA PHE A 92 9.46 12.83 -5.27
C PHE A 92 10.72 13.46 -4.66
N LEU A 93 11.15 13.02 -3.47
CA LEU A 93 12.48 13.36 -2.96
C LEU A 93 13.57 12.91 -3.93
N PRO A 94 14.69 13.66 -4.03
CA PRO A 94 15.88 13.17 -4.71
C PRO A 94 16.29 11.79 -4.17
N PRO A 95 16.78 10.86 -5.02
CA PRO A 95 17.09 9.49 -4.60
C PRO A 95 18.02 9.41 -3.39
N GLU A 96 18.98 10.33 -3.29
CA GLU A 96 19.91 10.43 -2.17
C GLU A 96 19.24 10.86 -0.86
N GLU A 97 18.21 11.72 -0.91
CA GLU A 97 17.44 12.14 0.26
C GLU A 97 16.47 11.03 0.68
N PHE A 98 15.79 10.43 -0.30
CA PHE A 98 14.93 9.27 -0.09
C PHE A 98 15.69 8.12 0.60
N ALA A 99 16.92 7.85 0.16
CA ALA A 99 17.76 6.80 0.75
C ALA A 99 18.13 7.07 2.21
N GLN A 100 18.23 8.35 2.62
CA GLN A 100 18.53 8.73 3.99
C GLN A 100 17.30 8.56 4.91
N GLY A 101 16.09 8.75 4.39
CA GLY A 101 14.86 8.56 5.15
C GLY A 101 13.60 8.80 4.31
N HIS A 102 12.69 7.82 4.31
CA HIS A 102 11.39 7.90 3.63
C HIS A 102 10.31 7.13 4.40
N LEU A 103 9.05 7.27 3.99
CA LEU A 103 7.93 6.56 4.61
C LEU A 103 7.93 5.07 4.19
N PRO A 104 7.76 4.11 5.11
CA PRO A 104 7.73 2.69 4.77
C PRO A 104 6.77 2.36 3.63
N GLY A 105 7.31 1.71 2.58
CA GLY A 105 6.54 1.30 1.41
C GLY A 105 6.28 2.40 0.38
N SER A 106 6.80 3.62 0.56
CA SER A 106 6.75 4.65 -0.47
C SER A 106 7.59 4.27 -1.69
N ILE A 107 7.16 4.72 -2.87
CA ILE A 107 7.85 4.53 -4.15
C ILE A 107 8.58 5.82 -4.48
N ASN A 108 9.93 5.78 -4.55
CA ASN A 108 10.69 6.92 -5.04
C ASN A 108 10.49 7.07 -6.55
N LEU A 109 10.13 8.27 -6.99
CA LEU A 109 9.78 8.56 -8.37
C LEU A 109 10.27 9.96 -8.75
N GLU A 110 10.99 10.08 -9.86
CA GLU A 110 11.25 11.41 -10.43
C GLU A 110 9.96 11.98 -11.03
N SER A 111 9.76 13.29 -10.95
CA SER A 111 8.54 13.93 -11.49
C SER A 111 8.35 13.67 -13.00
N SER A 112 9.44 13.49 -13.74
CA SER A 112 9.47 13.13 -15.16
C SER A 112 8.88 11.74 -15.45
N GLN A 113 8.89 10.83 -14.47
CA GLN A 113 8.42 9.45 -14.57
C GLN A 113 6.94 9.29 -14.20
N LEU A 114 6.28 10.34 -13.70
CA LEU A 114 4.89 10.27 -13.23
C LEU A 114 3.92 9.73 -14.29
N ALA A 115 4.03 10.21 -15.53
CA ALA A 115 3.13 9.81 -16.60
C ALA A 115 3.31 8.35 -17.01
N SER A 116 4.55 7.87 -17.11
CA SER A 116 4.83 6.47 -17.45
C SER A 116 4.46 5.53 -16.30
N TRP A 117 4.67 5.94 -15.05
CA TRP A 117 4.23 5.20 -13.88
C TRP A 117 2.70 5.11 -13.82
N ALA A 118 1.98 6.22 -14.03
CA ALA A 118 0.52 6.20 -14.02
C ALA A 118 -0.07 5.33 -15.15
N ALA A 119 0.63 5.23 -16.29
CA ALA A 119 0.23 4.39 -17.42
C ALA A 119 0.51 2.89 -17.19
N SER A 120 1.34 2.53 -16.20
CA SER A 120 1.62 1.13 -15.86
C SER A 120 0.61 0.54 -14.88
N LEU A 121 -0.21 1.38 -14.24
CA LEU A 121 -1.24 0.93 -13.30
C LEU A 121 -2.36 0.17 -14.02
N PRO A 122 -2.90 -0.89 -13.40
CA PRO A 122 -4.06 -1.59 -13.95
C PRO A 122 -5.28 -0.67 -13.96
N SER A 123 -6.22 -0.95 -14.87
CA SER A 123 -7.51 -0.25 -14.86
C SER A 123 -8.23 -0.50 -13.54
N ILE A 124 -8.66 0.58 -12.88
CA ILE A 124 -9.45 0.48 -11.67
C ILE A 124 -10.90 0.21 -12.08
N SER A 125 -11.42 -0.98 -11.72
CA SER A 125 -12.82 -1.37 -11.99
C SER A 125 -13.81 -0.32 -11.46
N PRO A 126 -15.00 -0.15 -12.08
CA PRO A 126 -16.02 0.76 -11.59
C PRO A 126 -16.33 0.51 -10.10
N GLY A 127 -16.11 1.52 -9.25
CA GLY A 127 -16.28 1.44 -7.80
C GLY A 127 -14.98 1.22 -7.00
N GLY A 128 -13.89 0.82 -7.64
CA GLY A 128 -12.56 0.78 -7.04
C GLY A 128 -12.01 2.19 -6.75
N ARG A 129 -11.11 2.30 -5.76
CA ARG A 129 -10.55 3.58 -5.32
C ARG A 129 -9.06 3.41 -5.02
N LEU A 130 -8.20 3.97 -5.86
CA LEU A 130 -6.78 4.04 -5.55
C LEU A 130 -6.46 5.37 -4.88
N TYR A 131 -6.15 5.32 -3.60
CA TYR A 131 -5.62 6.47 -2.88
C TYR A 131 -4.13 6.61 -3.19
N ILE A 132 -3.73 7.81 -3.61
CA ILE A 132 -2.34 8.14 -3.92
C ILE A 132 -1.96 9.37 -3.12
N TRP A 133 -0.94 9.27 -2.29
CA TRP A 133 -0.33 10.41 -1.61
C TRP A 133 0.97 10.77 -2.32
N CYS A 134 1.02 11.99 -2.85
CA CYS A 134 2.24 12.56 -3.37
C CYS A 134 2.98 13.26 -2.23
N PHE A 135 4.28 13.00 -2.13
CA PHE A 135 5.16 13.47 -1.09
C PHE A 135 6.46 14.00 -1.71
N ASP A 136 7.06 15.02 -1.11
CA ASP A 136 8.33 15.62 -1.51
C ASP A 136 8.87 16.45 -0.32
N GLY A 137 9.91 17.26 -0.54
CA GLY A 137 10.53 18.06 0.51
C GLY A 137 9.62 19.12 1.15
N ASP A 138 8.83 19.85 0.33
CA ASP A 138 8.11 21.06 0.77
C ASP A 138 6.63 21.15 0.34
N GLY A 139 6.12 20.18 -0.43
CA GLY A 139 4.78 20.11 -0.98
C GLY A 139 4.64 20.58 -2.43
N THR A 140 5.66 21.22 -3.02
CA THR A 140 5.55 21.90 -4.32
C THR A 140 5.37 20.93 -5.49
N VAL A 141 6.27 19.96 -5.63
CA VAL A 141 6.21 18.91 -6.67
C VAL A 141 5.05 17.98 -6.36
N ALA A 142 4.88 17.62 -5.09
CA ALA A 142 3.80 16.75 -4.65
C ALA A 142 2.41 17.29 -5.05
N CYS A 143 2.13 18.57 -4.86
CA CYS A 143 0.83 19.16 -5.22
C CYS A 143 0.62 19.29 -6.74
N GLN A 144 1.70 19.50 -7.51
CA GLN A 144 1.63 19.45 -8.97
C GLN A 144 1.32 18.03 -9.48
N ALA A 145 1.99 17.03 -8.93
CA ALA A 145 1.78 15.62 -9.25
C ALA A 145 0.36 15.17 -8.90
N ALA A 146 -0.13 15.50 -7.71
CA ALA A 146 -1.49 15.17 -7.27
C ALA A 146 -2.57 15.80 -8.17
N LYS A 147 -2.36 17.05 -8.60
CA LYS A 147 -3.25 17.72 -9.55
C LYS A 147 -3.25 16.99 -10.91
N TRP A 148 -2.06 16.68 -11.43
CA TRP A 148 -1.95 15.96 -12.71
C TRP A 148 -2.65 14.59 -12.64
N LEU A 149 -2.43 13.83 -11.56
CA LEU A 149 -3.10 12.54 -11.35
C LEU A 149 -4.63 12.69 -11.30
N TRP A 150 -5.14 13.72 -10.63
CA TRP A 150 -6.57 14.01 -10.58
C TRP A 150 -7.15 14.27 -11.97
N GLU A 151 -6.46 15.06 -12.79
CA GLU A 151 -6.84 15.36 -14.19
C GLU A 151 -6.73 14.15 -15.12
N ASN A 152 -5.97 13.11 -14.72
CA ASN A 152 -5.70 11.90 -15.51
C ASN A 152 -6.35 10.64 -14.93
N GLY A 153 -7.47 10.77 -14.22
CA GLY A 153 -8.33 9.65 -13.83
C GLY A 153 -8.09 9.08 -12.43
N TYR A 154 -7.26 9.72 -11.60
CA TYR A 154 -7.00 9.33 -10.21
C TYR A 154 -7.56 10.38 -9.23
N PRO A 155 -8.90 10.46 -9.04
CA PRO A 155 -9.54 11.56 -8.31
C PRO A 155 -9.26 11.57 -6.80
N PHE A 156 -8.68 10.49 -6.27
CA PHE A 156 -8.28 10.35 -4.86
C PHE A 156 -6.81 10.67 -4.61
N ALA A 157 -6.07 11.13 -5.63
CA ALA A 157 -4.72 11.63 -5.45
C ALA A 157 -4.71 12.90 -4.56
N ARG A 158 -3.79 12.95 -3.60
CA ARG A 158 -3.61 14.07 -2.66
C ARG A 158 -2.13 14.38 -2.52
N CYS A 159 -1.79 15.63 -2.29
CA CYS A 159 -0.44 15.99 -1.85
C CYS A 159 -0.38 16.12 -0.34
N VAL A 160 0.75 15.72 0.22
CA VAL A 160 1.08 16.01 1.63
C VAL A 160 1.56 17.45 1.71
N VAL A 161 0.70 18.32 2.23
CA VAL A 161 0.98 19.76 2.31
C VAL A 161 2.19 20.02 3.20
N GLY A 162 3.16 20.76 2.65
CA GLY A 162 4.38 21.11 3.37
C GLY A 162 5.46 20.01 3.38
N GLY A 163 5.20 18.87 2.73
CA GLY A 163 6.17 17.81 2.50
C GLY A 163 6.86 17.27 3.75
N LEU A 164 8.10 16.80 3.57
CA LEU A 164 8.98 16.30 4.62
C LEU A 164 9.22 17.35 5.71
N GLY A 165 9.38 18.62 5.34
CA GLY A 165 9.61 19.70 6.32
C GLY A 165 8.47 19.82 7.34
N GLN A 166 7.21 19.81 6.89
CA GLN A 166 6.07 19.84 7.80
C GLN A 166 5.80 18.50 8.48
N TRP A 167 6.10 17.38 7.82
CA TRP A 167 6.05 16.07 8.45
C TRP A 167 6.95 16.02 9.68
N GLN A 168 8.23 16.38 9.52
CA GLN A 168 9.20 16.39 10.62
C GLN A 168 8.85 17.42 11.70
N ALA A 169 8.34 18.59 11.32
CA ALA A 169 7.89 19.58 12.30
C ALA A 169 6.77 19.06 13.20
N ARG A 170 5.90 18.18 12.69
CA ARG A 170 4.73 17.66 13.42
C ARG A 170 4.98 16.30 14.09
N TYR A 171 5.73 15.44 13.42
CA TYR A 171 5.89 14.03 13.77
C TYR A 171 7.35 13.63 14.03
N GLN A 172 8.31 14.56 13.94
CA GLN A 172 9.75 14.26 14.01
C GLN A 172 10.11 13.18 12.97
N ASP A 173 10.97 12.23 13.32
CA ASP A 173 11.38 11.13 12.43
C ASP A 173 10.44 9.92 12.52
N THR A 174 9.19 10.12 13.00
CA THR A 174 8.21 9.04 13.07
C THR A 174 7.97 8.47 11.69
N LEU A 175 8.19 7.15 11.58
CA LEU A 175 8.07 6.38 10.34
C LEU A 175 9.00 6.85 9.22
N LEU A 176 10.10 7.54 9.51
CA LEU A 176 11.16 7.71 8.53
C LEU A 176 12.13 6.54 8.66
N ILE A 177 12.26 5.74 7.59
CA ILE A 177 13.20 4.63 7.51
C ILE A 177 14.23 4.90 6.43
N PRO A 178 15.52 4.59 6.65
CA PRO A 178 16.49 4.63 5.56
C PRO A 178 16.19 3.50 4.56
N SER A 179 16.64 3.66 3.33
CA SER A 179 16.71 2.52 2.41
C SER A 179 17.64 1.46 2.98
N SER A 180 17.33 0.19 2.77
CA SER A 180 18.29 -0.88 3.04
C SER A 180 19.55 -0.61 2.23
N ALA A 181 20.71 -0.60 2.88
CA ALA A 181 21.97 -0.71 2.16
C ALA A 181 21.98 -2.08 1.48
N ASP A 182 22.01 -2.09 0.15
CA ASP A 182 22.19 -3.30 -0.67
C ASP A 182 23.52 -4.00 -0.38
#